data_AF-A0A7X9P9Z7-F1
#
_entry.id   AF-A0A7X9P9Z7-F1
#
_cell.length_a   1.000
_cell.length_b   1.000
_cell.length_c   1.000
_cell.angle_alpha   90.00
_cell.angle_beta   90.00
_cell.angle_gamma   90.00
#
_symmetry.space_group_name_H-M   'P 1'
#
loop_
_entity.id
_entity.type
_entity.pdbx_description
1 polymer ?
#
loop_
_entity_poly.entity_id
_entity_poly.type
_entity_poly.pdbx_seq_one_letter_code
_entity_poly.pdbx_strand_id
1 'polypeptide(L)'
;MVRLRSGRLITTVIVTCWLLCGLQTVARAQTYSLADANAQLSINFDDPLVVQAWTVDGVALTGESGYWYGYNHPGSPPAITISQQTAANKLDVSWYFLGLGAGVTYELQGGHTGSGEATLAESFWVLNAFPGATQFKLFSFNHYDLSGGSGTGRAIMLDSNTLEQQGSLATLEVSVSANPAHYEIGDPSALLTHVSDIPPVGPRGDLNDTPPFGVAYPDIPGDMAFAFQWNPAVCPFESRNVATTTKHVMIHRISTIPEPGGLLLLCMGGIPVIGALIRRR
;
A
#
# COMPACT_ATOMS: atom_id res chain seq x y z
N MET A 1 -0.76 30.21 -80.31
CA MET A 1 -0.91 31.38 -79.42
C MET A 1 -2.30 31.31 -78.79
N VAL A 2 -2.42 30.68 -77.62
CA VAL A 2 -3.70 30.47 -76.93
C VAL A 2 -3.55 30.98 -75.51
N ARG A 3 -4.20 32.11 -75.21
CA ARG A 3 -4.39 32.63 -73.85
C ARG A 3 -5.64 31.98 -73.28
N LEU A 4 -5.51 31.19 -72.22
CA LEU A 4 -6.64 30.81 -71.37
C LEU A 4 -6.45 31.42 -69.97
N ARG A 5 -7.54 32.05 -69.55
CA ARG A 5 -7.67 33.02 -68.46
C ARG A 5 -7.63 32.33 -67.10
N SER A 6 -6.93 32.97 -66.16
CA SER A 6 -7.07 32.79 -64.73
C SER A 6 -8.47 33.21 -64.26
N GLY A 7 -9.19 32.29 -63.61
CA GLY A 7 -10.48 32.53 -62.95
C GLY A 7 -10.46 31.96 -61.52
N ARG A 8 -10.72 32.85 -60.56
CA ARG A 8 -10.60 32.71 -59.10
C ARG A 8 -11.61 31.75 -58.42
N LEU A 9 -11.28 31.45 -57.15
CA LEU A 9 -12.17 31.29 -55.97
C LEU A 9 -12.93 29.97 -55.78
N ILE A 10 -12.44 29.12 -54.86
CA ILE A 10 -13.25 28.29 -53.93
C ILE A 10 -12.49 28.27 -52.59
N THR A 11 -12.77 29.19 -51.67
CA THR A 11 -13.72 29.06 -50.54
C THR A 11 -13.23 28.11 -49.43
N THR A 12 -12.60 28.73 -48.44
CA THR A 12 -12.48 28.38 -47.02
C THR A 12 -13.24 27.13 -46.54
N VAL A 13 -12.52 26.06 -46.20
CA VAL A 13 -12.99 24.97 -45.33
C VAL A 13 -12.18 25.06 -44.02
N ILE A 14 -12.66 25.90 -43.10
CA ILE A 14 -12.29 25.85 -41.68
C ILE A 14 -13.63 25.87 -40.94
N VAL A 15 -13.68 25.15 -39.81
CA VAL A 15 -14.77 25.10 -38.81
C VAL A 15 -15.78 23.96 -39.01
N THR A 16 -15.36 22.71 -38.76
CA THR A 16 -16.17 21.75 -37.97
C THR A 16 -15.29 20.65 -37.35
N CYS A 17 -14.36 21.03 -36.47
CA CYS A 17 -13.59 20.09 -35.64
C CYS A 17 -13.64 20.55 -34.18
N TRP A 18 -14.86 20.76 -33.65
CA TRP A 18 -15.09 21.33 -32.31
C TRP A 18 -16.32 20.73 -31.61
N LEU A 19 -16.65 19.45 -31.84
CA LEU A 19 -17.81 18.84 -31.15
C LEU A 19 -17.67 17.34 -30.82
N LEU A 20 -16.44 16.87 -30.58
CA LEU A 20 -16.17 15.49 -30.12
C LEU A 20 -15.27 15.42 -28.86
N CYS A 21 -15.04 16.54 -28.18
CA CYS A 21 -14.22 16.60 -26.95
C CYS A 21 -15.03 16.58 -25.64
N GLY A 22 -16.32 16.24 -25.66
CA GLY A 22 -17.24 16.58 -24.57
C GLY A 22 -17.69 15.48 -23.61
N LEU A 23 -17.22 14.24 -23.75
CA LEU A 23 -17.57 13.14 -22.83
C LEU A 23 -16.30 12.45 -22.34
N GLN A 24 -15.41 13.22 -21.71
CA GLN A 24 -14.50 12.61 -20.76
C GLN A 24 -15.35 12.19 -19.56
N THR A 25 -15.71 10.91 -19.51
CA THR A 25 -16.21 10.31 -18.27
C THR A 25 -15.11 10.50 -17.25
N VAL A 26 -15.32 11.40 -16.30
CA VAL A 26 -14.45 11.52 -15.14
C VAL A 26 -14.47 10.14 -14.49
N ALA A 27 -13.35 9.43 -14.54
CA ALA A 27 -13.23 8.15 -13.86
C ALA A 27 -13.55 8.43 -12.39
N ARG A 28 -14.61 7.79 -11.89
CA ARG A 28 -15.01 7.97 -10.50
C ARG A 28 -13.92 7.36 -9.64
N ALA A 29 -13.45 8.17 -8.70
CA ALA A 29 -12.57 7.71 -7.67
C ALA A 29 -13.15 6.48 -6.97
N GLN A 30 -12.40 5.38 -6.89
CA GLN A 30 -12.90 4.13 -6.32
C GLN A 30 -12.21 3.86 -4.99
N THR A 31 -12.85 4.34 -3.93
CA THR A 31 -12.45 4.07 -2.54
C THR A 31 -13.24 2.89 -1.97
N TYR A 32 -12.53 1.97 -1.34
CA TYR A 32 -13.09 0.82 -0.63
C TYR A 32 -12.85 0.95 0.86
N SER A 33 -13.81 0.52 1.68
CA SER A 33 -13.66 0.48 3.13
C SER A 33 -13.81 -0.94 3.64
N LEU A 34 -12.78 -1.42 4.31
CA LEU A 34 -12.75 -2.68 5.04
C LEU A 34 -12.87 -2.39 6.54
N ALA A 35 -13.60 -3.22 7.26
CA ALA A 35 -13.72 -3.10 8.70
C ALA A 35 -13.81 -4.49 9.34
N ASP A 36 -13.09 -4.67 10.44
CA ASP A 36 -13.19 -5.85 11.29
C ASP A 36 -12.80 -5.48 12.73
N ALA A 37 -13.66 -5.82 13.70
CA ALA A 37 -13.48 -5.54 15.13
C ALA A 37 -12.97 -4.12 15.45
N ASN A 38 -11.72 -3.98 15.93
CA ASN A 38 -11.11 -2.71 16.30
C ASN A 38 -10.43 -1.95 15.14
N ALA A 39 -10.48 -2.49 13.92
CA ALA A 39 -9.73 -2.01 12.77
C ALA A 39 -10.63 -1.57 11.61
N GLN A 40 -10.24 -0.48 10.94
CA GLN A 40 -10.85 0.01 9.71
C GLN A 40 -9.75 0.39 8.71
N LEU A 41 -9.91 0.01 7.45
CA LEU A 41 -8.97 0.33 6.37
C LEU A 41 -9.73 0.94 5.20
N SER A 42 -9.34 2.13 4.77
CA SER A 42 -9.80 2.74 3.53
C SER A 42 -8.71 2.61 2.47
N ILE A 43 -9.04 2.06 1.31
CA ILE A 43 -8.11 1.83 0.20
C ILE A 43 -8.58 2.65 -0.99
N ASN A 44 -7.74 3.56 -1.46
CA ASN A 44 -7.99 4.39 -2.63
C ASN A 44 -7.08 3.98 -3.80
N PHE A 45 -7.67 3.69 -4.95
CA PHE A 45 -6.99 3.28 -6.17
C PHE A 45 -7.00 4.32 -7.30
N ASP A 46 -7.22 5.60 -6.96
CA ASP A 46 -7.26 6.69 -7.95
C ASP A 46 -5.90 6.97 -8.59
N ASP A 47 -4.82 6.56 -7.91
CA ASP A 47 -3.44 6.70 -8.33
C ASP A 47 -2.81 5.30 -8.47
N PRO A 48 -1.82 5.12 -9.38
CA PRO A 48 -0.99 3.92 -9.41
C PRO A 48 -0.43 3.51 -8.04
N LEU A 49 -0.19 4.49 -7.17
CA LEU A 49 0.13 4.27 -5.77
C LEU A 49 -1.16 4.26 -4.93
N VAL A 50 -1.46 3.11 -4.33
CA VAL A 50 -2.66 2.88 -3.53
C VAL A 50 -2.51 3.56 -2.18
N VAL A 51 -3.31 4.59 -1.94
CA VAL A 51 -3.37 5.27 -0.65
C VAL A 51 -4.22 4.45 0.32
N GLN A 52 -3.65 4.15 1.47
CA GLN A 52 -4.26 3.36 2.54
C GLN A 52 -4.37 4.19 3.82
N ALA A 53 -5.60 4.38 4.31
CA ALA A 53 -5.84 4.99 5.62
C ALA A 53 -6.32 3.90 6.58
N TRP A 54 -5.48 3.56 7.56
CA TRP A 54 -5.71 2.46 8.50
C TRP A 54 -5.94 3.00 9.91
N THR A 55 -7.09 2.71 10.49
CA THR A 55 -7.39 3.05 11.89
C THR A 55 -7.41 1.77 12.74
N VAL A 56 -6.69 1.76 13.86
CA VAL A 56 -6.68 0.67 14.84
C VAL A 56 -6.94 1.24 16.22
N ASP A 57 -8.01 0.79 16.89
CA ASP A 57 -8.46 1.35 18.17
C ASP A 57 -8.60 2.88 18.17
N GLY A 58 -9.01 3.45 17.03
CA GLY A 58 -9.17 4.90 16.86
C GLY A 58 -7.87 5.66 16.56
N VAL A 59 -6.71 5.00 16.54
CA VAL A 59 -5.45 5.61 16.11
C VAL A 59 -5.32 5.46 14.60
N ALA A 60 -5.26 6.59 13.89
CA ALA A 60 -5.11 6.63 12.44
C ALA A 60 -3.63 6.57 12.03
N LEU A 61 -3.35 5.70 11.07
CA LEU A 61 -2.10 5.54 10.35
C LEU A 61 -2.38 5.75 8.87
N THR A 62 -1.42 6.33 8.15
CA THR A 62 -1.51 6.50 6.71
C THR A 62 -0.37 5.75 6.06
N GLY A 63 -0.65 5.14 4.92
CA GLY A 63 0.37 4.50 4.11
C GLY A 63 0.04 4.57 2.64
N GLU A 64 1.06 4.28 1.86
CA GLU A 64 1.05 4.19 0.43
C GLU A 64 1.64 2.83 0.06
N SER A 65 0.98 2.12 -0.85
CA SER A 65 1.45 0.82 -1.30
C SER A 65 1.19 0.66 -2.79
N GLY A 66 1.98 -0.15 -3.47
CA GLY A 66 1.76 -0.37 -4.89
C GLY A 66 2.38 -1.67 -5.36
N TYR A 67 1.86 -2.16 -6.49
CA TYR A 67 2.36 -3.35 -7.15
C TYR A 67 2.72 -3.02 -8.60
N TRP A 68 3.94 -3.35 -9.00
CA TRP A 68 4.41 -3.24 -10.38
C TRP A 68 4.79 -4.63 -10.86
N TYR A 69 4.33 -5.00 -12.04
CA TYR A 69 4.57 -6.33 -12.58
C TYR A 69 4.73 -6.30 -14.10
N GLY A 70 5.47 -7.26 -14.63
CA GLY A 70 5.46 -7.56 -16.06
C GLY A 70 6.45 -8.63 -16.47
N TYR A 71 6.45 -8.91 -17.77
CA TYR A 71 7.34 -9.89 -18.40
C TYR A 71 8.38 -9.14 -19.24
N ASN A 72 9.67 -9.26 -18.86
CA ASN A 72 10.82 -8.51 -19.40
C ASN A 72 10.76 -6.98 -19.28
N HIS A 73 9.56 -6.38 -19.18
CA HIS A 73 9.29 -4.98 -18.88
C HIS A 73 8.03 -4.92 -18.01
N PRO A 74 8.10 -4.46 -16.74
CA PRO A 74 6.89 -4.07 -16.04
C PRO A 74 6.28 -2.87 -16.75
N GLY A 75 5.02 -2.97 -17.16
CA GLY A 75 4.24 -1.79 -17.54
C GLY A 75 3.76 -1.09 -16.27
N SER A 76 3.32 0.18 -16.38
CA SER A 76 2.50 0.75 -15.31
C SER A 76 1.33 -0.20 -15.02
N PRO A 77 0.92 -0.40 -13.75
CA PRO A 77 -0.22 -1.22 -13.45
C PRO A 77 -1.41 -0.74 -14.31
N PRO A 78 -2.04 -1.63 -15.10
CA PRO A 78 -3.16 -1.22 -15.93
C PRO A 78 -4.30 -0.76 -15.02
N ALA A 79 -5.17 0.12 -15.54
CA ALA A 79 -6.33 0.58 -14.81
C ALA A 79 -7.12 -0.62 -14.24
N ILE A 80 -7.52 -0.52 -12.97
CA ILE A 80 -8.27 -1.58 -12.30
C ILE A 80 -9.47 -1.94 -13.13
N THR A 81 -9.56 -3.23 -13.48
CA THR A 81 -10.59 -3.72 -14.37
C THR A 81 -11.77 -4.27 -13.57
N ILE A 82 -11.50 -4.89 -12.43
CA ILE A 82 -12.50 -5.50 -11.57
C ILE A 82 -12.10 -5.27 -10.11
N SER A 83 -13.07 -4.84 -9.31
CA SER A 83 -12.93 -4.76 -7.87
C SER A 83 -14.24 -5.23 -7.22
N GLN A 84 -14.13 -6.17 -6.28
CA GLN A 84 -15.26 -6.81 -5.62
C GLN A 84 -14.98 -6.94 -4.12
N GLN A 85 -15.76 -6.25 -3.31
CA GLN A 85 -15.75 -6.45 -1.86
C GLN A 85 -16.57 -7.69 -1.53
N THR A 86 -15.91 -8.80 -1.22
CA THR A 86 -16.53 -10.12 -0.99
C THR A 86 -16.99 -10.31 0.46
N ALA A 87 -16.44 -9.53 1.40
CA ALA A 87 -16.90 -9.42 2.78
C ALA A 87 -16.63 -8.02 3.33
N ALA A 88 -17.18 -7.70 4.51
CA ALA A 88 -16.92 -6.42 5.18
C ALA A 88 -15.42 -6.14 5.39
N ASN A 89 -14.62 -7.20 5.52
CA ASN A 89 -13.19 -7.13 5.77
C ASN A 89 -12.33 -7.69 4.60
N LYS A 90 -12.93 -7.94 3.43
CA LYS A 90 -12.23 -8.58 2.30
C LYS A 90 -12.54 -7.92 0.96
N LEU A 91 -11.49 -7.62 0.20
CA LEU A 91 -11.57 -7.00 -1.12
C LEU A 91 -10.69 -7.73 -2.13
N ASP A 92 -11.28 -8.11 -3.24
CA ASP A 92 -10.58 -8.70 -4.38
C ASP A 92 -10.46 -7.66 -5.49
N VAL A 93 -9.23 -7.38 -5.92
CA VAL A 93 -8.92 -6.44 -7.00
C VAL A 93 -8.16 -7.17 -8.09
N SER A 94 -8.51 -6.94 -9.34
CA SER A 94 -7.79 -7.52 -10.48
C SER A 94 -7.75 -6.61 -11.69
N TRP A 95 -6.75 -6.88 -12.52
CA TRP A 95 -6.41 -6.10 -13.68
C TRP A 95 -5.95 -7.04 -14.79
N TYR A 96 -6.31 -6.69 -16.02
CA TYR A 96 -5.97 -7.49 -17.21
C TYR A 96 -5.36 -6.59 -18.28
N PHE A 97 -4.22 -6.99 -18.81
CA PHE A 97 -3.54 -6.27 -19.88
C PHE A 97 -2.77 -7.21 -20.80
N LEU A 98 -3.07 -7.14 -22.11
CA LEU A 98 -2.36 -7.85 -23.18
C LEU A 98 -2.14 -9.36 -22.92
N GLY A 99 -3.10 -10.07 -22.35
CA GLY A 99 -2.97 -11.51 -22.06
C GLY A 99 -2.25 -11.81 -20.74
N LEU A 100 -1.98 -10.80 -19.92
CA LEU A 100 -1.57 -10.95 -18.53
C LEU A 100 -2.72 -10.53 -17.62
N GLY A 101 -3.10 -11.41 -16.70
CA GLY A 101 -3.96 -11.04 -15.57
C GLY A 101 -3.11 -10.92 -14.32
N ALA A 102 -3.48 -10.06 -13.40
CA ALA A 102 -2.95 -10.09 -12.06
C ALA A 102 -3.95 -9.45 -11.09
N GLY A 103 -3.74 -9.65 -9.80
CA GLY A 103 -4.63 -9.13 -8.79
C GLY A 103 -4.11 -9.27 -7.39
N VAL A 104 -4.81 -8.60 -6.49
CA VAL A 104 -4.51 -8.55 -5.06
C VAL A 104 -5.80 -8.81 -4.30
N THR A 105 -5.76 -9.77 -3.39
CA THR A 105 -6.80 -9.97 -2.37
C THR A 105 -6.33 -9.32 -1.08
N TYR A 106 -7.09 -8.34 -0.59
CA TYR A 106 -6.90 -7.70 0.70
C TYR A 106 -7.84 -8.35 1.72
N GLU A 107 -7.31 -8.70 2.89
CA GLU A 107 -8.08 -9.25 4.00
C GLU A 107 -7.64 -8.59 5.31
N LEU A 108 -8.54 -7.83 5.93
CA LEU A 108 -8.32 -7.14 7.20
C LEU A 108 -8.82 -8.01 8.36
N GLN A 109 -8.01 -8.13 9.40
CA GLN A 109 -8.38 -8.77 10.65
C GLN A 109 -8.06 -7.84 11.81
N GLY A 110 -9.10 -7.41 12.52
CA GLY A 110 -8.95 -6.61 13.74
C GLY A 110 -8.64 -7.49 14.95
N GLY A 111 -7.96 -6.92 15.92
CA GLY A 111 -7.86 -7.47 17.26
C GLY A 111 -9.11 -7.17 18.11
N HIS A 112 -9.05 -7.60 19.37
CA HIS A 112 -10.02 -7.22 20.39
C HIS A 112 -10.01 -5.70 20.59
N THR A 113 -11.17 -5.08 20.87
CA THR A 113 -11.22 -3.66 21.24
C THR A 113 -10.29 -3.40 22.42
N GLY A 114 -9.32 -2.50 22.23
CA GLY A 114 -8.33 -2.22 23.24
C GLY A 114 -7.05 -3.06 23.16
N SER A 115 -6.82 -3.90 22.14
CA SER A 115 -5.53 -4.60 21.99
C SER A 115 -4.44 -3.71 21.42
N GLY A 116 -4.78 -2.75 20.57
CA GLY A 116 -3.84 -1.97 19.76
C GLY A 116 -3.31 -2.76 18.56
N GLU A 117 -3.89 -3.91 18.23
CA GLU A 117 -3.38 -4.81 17.20
C GLU A 117 -4.36 -4.95 16.05
N ALA A 118 -3.83 -5.04 14.82
CA ALA A 118 -4.58 -5.41 13.62
C ALA A 118 -3.65 -6.02 12.57
N THR A 119 -4.19 -6.85 11.68
CA THR A 119 -3.45 -7.51 10.62
C THR A 119 -4.11 -7.27 9.27
N LEU A 120 -3.32 -6.94 8.24
CA LEU A 120 -3.74 -6.87 6.85
C LEU A 120 -2.96 -7.89 6.03
N ALA A 121 -3.65 -8.84 5.42
CA ALA A 121 -3.06 -9.77 4.46
C ALA A 121 -3.33 -9.30 3.03
N GLU A 122 -2.29 -9.27 2.20
CA GLU A 122 -2.33 -8.92 0.78
C GLU A 122 -1.80 -10.10 -0.02
N SER A 123 -2.68 -10.81 -0.74
CA SER A 123 -2.31 -11.98 -1.54
C SER A 123 -2.26 -11.63 -3.02
N PHE A 124 -1.06 -11.66 -3.58
CA PHE A 124 -0.80 -11.34 -4.97
C PHE A 124 -0.86 -12.58 -5.86
N TRP A 125 -1.54 -12.47 -7.00
CA TRP A 125 -1.56 -13.52 -8.01
C TRP A 125 -1.34 -12.95 -9.42
N VAL A 126 -0.83 -13.82 -10.30
CA VAL A 126 -0.63 -13.54 -11.73
C VAL A 126 -1.27 -14.64 -12.56
N LEU A 127 -1.75 -14.28 -13.75
CA LEU A 127 -2.23 -15.17 -14.79
C LEU A 127 -1.41 -14.94 -16.05
N ASN A 128 -0.82 -16.00 -16.57
CA ASN A 128 -0.20 -16.01 -17.87
C ASN A 128 -1.20 -16.58 -18.90
N ALA A 129 -1.78 -15.74 -19.77
CA ALA A 129 -2.66 -16.22 -20.85
C ALA A 129 -1.92 -16.45 -22.18
N PHE A 130 -0.59 -16.45 -22.19
CA PHE A 130 0.20 -16.79 -23.36
C PHE A 130 0.39 -18.30 -23.51
N PRO A 131 0.65 -18.79 -24.74
CA PRO A 131 0.95 -20.20 -24.99
C PRO A 131 2.37 -20.62 -24.55
N GLY A 132 3.20 -19.68 -24.08
CA GLY A 132 4.57 -19.94 -23.61
C GLY A 132 4.74 -19.63 -22.12
N ALA A 133 5.69 -20.31 -21.47
CA ALA A 133 6.05 -19.97 -20.09
C ALA A 133 6.63 -18.55 -20.03
N THR A 134 6.33 -17.84 -18.96
CA THR A 134 6.60 -16.41 -18.83
C THR A 134 7.28 -16.14 -17.49
N GLN A 135 8.41 -15.44 -17.52
CA GLN A 135 9.20 -15.06 -16.36
C GLN A 135 8.83 -13.65 -15.91
N PHE A 136 8.06 -13.52 -14.85
CA PHE A 136 7.64 -12.22 -14.35
C PHE A 136 8.71 -11.63 -13.44
N LYS A 137 8.76 -10.29 -13.40
CA LYS A 137 9.27 -9.55 -12.24
C LYS A 137 8.08 -8.85 -11.58
N LEU A 138 7.93 -9.06 -10.29
CA LEU A 138 6.92 -8.44 -9.44
C LEU A 138 7.63 -7.61 -8.39
N PHE A 139 7.14 -6.40 -8.14
CA PHE A 139 7.61 -5.53 -7.08
C PHE A 139 6.43 -5.08 -6.24
N SER A 140 6.59 -5.10 -4.92
CA SER A 140 5.71 -4.40 -3.99
C SER A 140 6.45 -3.24 -3.38
N PHE A 141 5.88 -2.03 -3.42
CA PHE A 141 6.35 -0.86 -2.68
C PHE A 141 5.44 -0.62 -1.49
N ASN A 142 6.01 -0.20 -0.37
CA ASN A 142 5.28 0.17 0.83
C ASN A 142 5.95 1.34 1.52
N HIS A 143 5.16 2.33 1.91
CA HIS A 143 5.57 3.50 2.66
C HIS A 143 4.50 3.80 3.70
N TYR A 144 4.80 3.63 4.98
CA TYR A 144 3.84 3.88 6.07
C TYR A 144 4.35 4.98 6.97
N ASP A 145 3.45 5.88 7.36
CA ASP A 145 3.68 6.84 8.42
C ASP A 145 3.14 6.31 9.75
N LEU A 146 4.08 5.81 10.56
CA LEU A 146 3.81 5.26 11.89
C LEU A 146 4.08 6.27 13.01
N SER A 147 4.33 7.52 12.67
CA SER A 147 4.72 8.58 13.62
C SER A 147 3.80 9.81 13.58
N GLY A 148 2.69 9.76 12.86
CA GLY A 148 1.67 10.81 12.86
C GLY A 148 2.08 12.10 12.14
N GLY A 149 2.78 11.97 11.01
CA GLY A 149 3.13 13.06 10.10
C GLY A 149 4.60 13.50 10.16
N SER A 150 5.37 12.94 11.10
CA SER A 150 6.74 13.42 11.37
C SER A 150 7.84 12.64 10.65
N GLY A 151 7.53 11.49 10.02
CA GLY A 151 8.52 10.67 9.33
C GLY A 151 9.71 10.33 10.23
N THR A 152 9.50 9.98 11.50
CA THR A 152 10.57 9.75 12.48
C THR A 152 10.84 8.26 12.75
N GLY A 153 10.63 7.42 11.73
CA GLY A 153 10.73 5.97 11.89
C GLY A 153 12.09 5.39 11.54
N ARG A 154 12.21 4.07 11.75
CA ARG A 154 13.28 3.24 11.19
C ARG A 154 12.67 1.93 10.73
N ALA A 155 13.26 1.32 9.72
CA ALA A 155 12.93 -0.01 9.26
C ALA A 155 14.17 -0.91 9.29
N ILE A 156 13.95 -2.20 9.58
CA ILE A 156 14.98 -3.21 9.67
C ILE A 156 14.47 -4.48 8.98
N MET A 157 15.27 -5.02 8.08
CA MET A 157 15.04 -6.36 7.56
C MET A 157 15.58 -7.36 8.58
N LEU A 158 14.70 -8.09 9.28
CA LEU A 158 15.07 -8.99 10.38
C LEU A 158 15.68 -10.30 9.87
N ASP A 159 15.12 -10.83 8.79
CA ASP A 159 15.56 -12.05 8.11
C ASP A 159 15.22 -11.97 6.62
N SER A 160 15.18 -13.08 5.89
CA SER A 160 14.91 -13.06 4.45
C SER A 160 13.47 -12.70 4.07
N ASN A 161 12.51 -12.80 4.99
CA ASN A 161 11.09 -12.67 4.69
C ASN A 161 10.32 -11.82 5.70
N THR A 162 11.01 -11.16 6.63
CA THR A 162 10.41 -10.35 7.69
C THR A 162 11.10 -8.99 7.77
N LEU A 163 10.31 -7.94 7.69
CA LEU A 163 10.71 -6.55 7.89
C LEU A 163 9.93 -5.97 9.05
N GLU A 164 10.59 -5.16 9.87
CA GLU A 164 9.93 -4.39 10.93
C GLU A 164 10.17 -2.90 10.69
N GLN A 165 9.11 -2.10 10.75
CA GLN A 165 9.18 -0.65 10.78
C GLN A 165 8.68 -0.15 12.13
N GLN A 166 9.50 0.65 12.81
CA GLN A 166 9.16 1.28 14.07
C GLN A 166 8.89 2.76 13.86
N GLY A 167 7.77 3.25 14.39
CA GLY A 167 7.46 4.67 14.52
C GLY A 167 7.14 5.04 15.97
N SER A 168 6.86 6.32 16.21
CA SER A 168 6.54 6.79 17.56
C SER A 168 5.15 6.33 18.04
N LEU A 169 4.19 6.13 17.12
CA LEU A 169 2.83 5.73 17.44
C LEU A 169 2.58 4.23 17.28
N ALA A 170 3.32 3.56 16.42
CA ALA A 170 3.10 2.16 16.11
C ALA A 170 4.37 1.44 15.65
N THR A 171 4.36 0.11 15.74
CA THR A 171 5.27 -0.78 15.04
C THR A 171 4.49 -1.54 13.98
N LEU A 172 5.08 -1.69 12.80
CA LEU A 172 4.55 -2.47 11.68
C LEU A 172 5.53 -3.61 11.40
N GLU A 173 5.11 -4.84 11.61
CA GLU A 173 5.83 -6.02 11.13
C GLU A 173 5.23 -6.45 9.78
N VAL A 174 6.09 -6.75 8.83
CA VAL A 174 5.70 -7.23 7.50
C VAL A 174 6.39 -8.55 7.24
N SER A 175 5.61 -9.61 7.12
CA SER A 175 6.10 -10.94 6.73
C SER A 175 5.59 -11.32 5.35
N VAL A 176 6.40 -12.05 4.58
CA VAL A 176 6.02 -12.54 3.25
C VAL A 176 6.11 -14.06 3.16
N SER A 177 5.11 -14.69 2.54
CA SER A 177 4.98 -16.16 2.48
C SER A 177 5.96 -16.82 1.52
N ALA A 178 6.37 -16.12 0.47
CA ALA A 178 7.39 -16.53 -0.47
C ALA A 178 8.60 -15.60 -0.31
N ASN A 179 9.77 -16.18 -0.06
CA ASN A 179 11.00 -15.41 0.10
C ASN A 179 11.25 -14.55 -1.16
N PRO A 180 11.35 -13.22 -1.03
CA PRO A 180 11.63 -12.35 -2.16
C PRO A 180 13.01 -12.68 -2.74
N ALA A 181 13.15 -12.51 -4.05
CA ALA A 181 14.44 -12.62 -4.71
C ALA A 181 15.37 -11.47 -4.31
N HIS A 182 14.80 -10.28 -4.12
CA HIS A 182 15.51 -9.08 -3.67
C HIS A 182 14.62 -8.20 -2.79
N TYR A 183 15.24 -7.37 -1.96
CA TYR A 183 14.55 -6.35 -1.16
C TYR A 183 15.33 -5.03 -1.15
N GLU A 184 14.66 -3.94 -0.76
CA GLU A 184 15.32 -2.65 -0.55
C GLU A 184 14.54 -1.81 0.45
N ILE A 185 15.25 -1.18 1.39
CA ILE A 185 14.74 -0.13 2.26
C ILE A 185 15.50 1.15 1.91
N GLY A 186 14.79 2.24 1.64
CA GLY A 186 15.40 3.45 1.10
C GLY A 186 14.57 4.70 1.30
N ASP A 187 15.06 5.80 0.75
CA ASP A 187 14.28 7.04 0.60
C ASP A 187 13.01 6.75 -0.24
N PRO A 188 11.81 7.19 0.18
CA PRO A 188 10.58 6.87 -0.52
C PRO A 188 10.56 7.30 -1.98
N SER A 189 11.08 8.49 -2.30
CA SER A 189 11.05 9.02 -3.68
C SER A 189 12.04 8.30 -4.59
N ALA A 190 13.25 8.04 -4.09
CA ALA A 190 14.27 7.29 -4.81
C ALA A 190 13.83 5.83 -5.02
N LEU A 191 13.27 5.19 -3.99
CA LEU A 191 12.80 3.81 -4.08
C LEU A 191 11.55 3.70 -4.97
N LEU A 192 10.61 4.63 -4.88
CA LEU A 192 9.46 4.66 -5.78
C LEU A 192 9.93 4.85 -7.22
N THR A 193 10.92 5.71 -7.47
CA THR A 193 11.54 5.83 -8.80
C THR A 193 12.17 4.50 -9.21
N HIS A 194 12.95 3.84 -8.34
CA HIS A 194 13.54 2.54 -8.66
C HIS A 194 12.48 1.47 -8.97
N VAL A 195 11.32 1.54 -8.31
CA VAL A 195 10.18 0.62 -8.48
C VAL A 195 9.30 0.95 -9.70
N SER A 196 9.15 2.23 -10.03
CA SER A 196 8.22 2.71 -11.06
C SER A 196 8.89 3.12 -12.37
N ASP A 197 10.20 3.34 -12.39
CA ASP A 197 10.91 3.80 -13.57
C ASP A 197 11.12 2.63 -14.53
N ILE A 198 10.33 2.67 -15.60
CA ILE A 198 10.26 1.67 -16.66
C ILE A 198 11.14 2.19 -17.78
N PRO A 199 12.39 1.71 -17.95
CA PRO A 199 13.12 2.03 -19.16
C PRO A 199 12.32 1.50 -20.37
N PRO A 200 12.08 2.33 -21.40
CA PRO A 200 11.29 1.93 -22.58
C PRO A 200 11.91 0.76 -23.36
N VAL A 201 13.21 0.48 -23.14
CA VAL A 201 13.92 -0.69 -23.67
C VAL A 201 15.01 -1.12 -22.67
N GLY A 202 14.90 -2.31 -22.10
CA GLY A 202 15.93 -2.93 -21.23
C GLY A 202 15.35 -3.71 -20.05
N PRO A 203 16.09 -4.67 -19.47
CA PRO A 203 15.68 -5.36 -18.25
C PRO A 203 15.71 -4.36 -17.08
N ARG A 204 14.65 -4.35 -16.26
CA ARG A 204 14.66 -3.59 -15.00
C ARG A 204 15.74 -4.16 -14.08
N GLY A 205 16.49 -3.26 -13.43
CA GLY A 205 17.43 -3.62 -12.39
C GLY A 205 16.74 -4.40 -11.26
N ASP A 206 17.51 -5.23 -10.58
CA ASP A 206 17.05 -5.86 -9.35
C ASP A 206 17.14 -4.84 -8.20
N LEU A 207 16.31 -5.01 -7.16
CA LEU A 207 16.46 -4.24 -5.93
C LEU A 207 17.85 -4.48 -5.31
N ASN A 208 18.34 -3.50 -4.54
CA ASN A 208 19.75 -3.45 -4.16
C ASN A 208 20.18 -4.39 -3.01
N ASP A 209 19.24 -5.11 -2.37
CA ASP A 209 19.48 -5.93 -1.17
C ASP A 209 20.11 -5.13 -0.02
N THR A 210 19.62 -3.90 0.14
CA THR A 210 20.10 -2.94 1.14
C THR A 210 18.99 -2.44 2.04
N PRO A 211 19.26 -2.17 3.33
CA PRO A 211 20.50 -2.46 4.06
C PRO A 211 20.65 -3.98 4.36
N PRO A 212 21.83 -4.48 4.77
CA PRO A 212 21.98 -5.87 5.21
C PRO A 212 21.01 -6.24 6.34
N PHE A 213 20.70 -7.53 6.49
CA PHE A 213 19.85 -8.01 7.58
C PHE A 213 20.36 -7.56 8.96
N GLY A 214 19.44 -7.17 9.83
CA GLY A 214 19.73 -6.67 11.16
C GLY A 214 20.24 -5.23 11.22
N VAL A 215 20.37 -4.55 10.08
CA VAL A 215 20.80 -3.14 10.02
C VAL A 215 19.60 -2.26 9.78
N ALA A 216 19.35 -1.31 10.70
CA ALA A 216 18.22 -0.40 10.61
C ALA A 216 18.52 0.79 9.67
N TYR A 217 17.56 1.12 8.81
CA TYR A 217 17.59 2.27 7.91
C TYR A 217 16.39 3.21 8.19
N PRO A 218 16.55 4.53 8.08
CA PRO A 218 17.82 5.25 7.99
C PRO A 218 18.63 5.12 9.29
N ASP A 219 19.93 5.45 9.23
CA ASP A 219 20.82 5.46 10.41
C ASP A 219 20.32 6.42 11.49
N ILE A 220 19.78 7.55 11.05
CA ILE A 220 19.10 8.56 11.88
C ILE A 220 17.61 8.45 11.55
N PRO A 221 16.71 8.26 12.54
CA PRO A 221 15.28 8.14 12.29
C PRO A 221 14.74 9.20 11.33
N GLY A 222 13.98 8.75 10.35
CA GLY A 222 13.63 9.53 9.18
C GLY A 222 12.53 8.86 8.36
N ASP A 223 12.19 9.50 7.25
CA ASP A 223 11.20 8.94 6.33
C ASP A 223 11.82 7.80 5.53
N MET A 224 11.08 6.70 5.37
CA MET A 224 11.56 5.55 4.62
C MET A 224 10.42 4.77 3.99
N ALA A 225 10.75 4.12 2.88
CA ALA A 225 9.92 3.11 2.25
C ALA A 225 10.70 1.81 2.15
N PHE A 226 9.98 0.72 1.89
CA PHE A 226 10.57 -0.57 1.58
C PHE A 226 9.89 -1.22 0.40
N ALA A 227 10.64 -2.07 -0.29
CA ALA A 227 10.16 -2.83 -1.42
C ALA A 227 10.66 -4.27 -1.39
N PHE A 228 9.85 -5.15 -1.97
CA PHE A 228 10.20 -6.54 -2.21
C PHE A 228 10.07 -6.85 -3.69
N GLN A 229 10.91 -7.76 -4.18
CA GLN A 229 10.90 -8.23 -5.55
C GLN A 229 10.77 -9.76 -5.62
N TRP A 230 9.92 -10.25 -6.49
CA TRP A 230 9.82 -11.67 -6.83
C TRP A 230 10.00 -11.89 -8.33
N ASN A 231 10.57 -13.04 -8.68
CA ASN A 231 10.81 -13.44 -10.06
C ASN A 231 10.11 -14.79 -10.35
N PRO A 232 8.76 -14.88 -10.37
CA PRO A 232 8.09 -16.15 -10.60
C PRO A 232 8.08 -16.52 -12.09
N ALA A 233 8.39 -17.78 -12.39
CA ALA A 233 8.04 -18.40 -13.66
C ALA A 233 6.60 -18.93 -13.59
N VAL A 234 5.79 -18.65 -14.62
CA VAL A 234 4.39 -19.08 -14.71
C VAL A 234 4.19 -19.81 -16.02
N CYS A 235 3.62 -21.01 -15.96
CA CYS A 235 3.36 -21.83 -17.14
C CYS A 235 2.30 -21.20 -18.06
N PRO A 236 2.21 -21.67 -19.32
CA PRO A 236 1.14 -21.23 -20.22
C PRO A 236 -0.25 -21.46 -19.62
N PHE A 237 -1.12 -20.46 -19.72
CA PHE A 237 -2.52 -20.51 -19.25
C PHE A 237 -2.68 -20.81 -17.74
N GLU A 238 -1.63 -20.60 -16.95
CA GLU A 238 -1.62 -20.84 -15.51
C GLU A 238 -1.90 -19.55 -14.73
N SER A 239 -2.70 -19.66 -13.67
CA SER A 239 -2.78 -18.67 -12.60
C SER A 239 -1.99 -19.15 -11.39
N ARG A 240 -1.17 -18.27 -10.81
CA ARG A 240 -0.26 -18.59 -9.71
C ARG A 240 -0.31 -17.48 -8.66
N ASN A 241 -0.50 -17.86 -7.40
CA ASN A 241 -0.21 -16.98 -6.27
C ASN A 241 1.32 -16.81 -6.15
N VAL A 242 1.79 -15.57 -6.15
CA VAL A 242 3.22 -15.25 -6.14
C VAL A 242 3.70 -15.06 -4.72
N ALA A 243 2.97 -14.27 -3.94
CA ALA A 243 3.31 -13.94 -2.57
C ALA A 243 2.04 -13.54 -1.79
N THR A 244 2.06 -13.79 -0.50
CA THR A 244 1.16 -13.19 0.47
C THR A 244 1.99 -12.37 1.42
N THR A 245 1.70 -11.07 1.49
CA THR A 245 2.31 -10.13 2.43
C THR A 245 1.37 -9.93 3.60
N THR A 246 1.81 -10.21 4.81
CA THR A 246 1.06 -9.99 6.04
C THR A 246 1.67 -8.82 6.80
N LYS A 247 0.86 -7.78 6.99
CA LYS A 247 1.21 -6.55 7.69
C LYS A 247 0.54 -6.58 9.06
N HIS A 248 1.31 -6.72 10.12
CA HIS A 248 0.82 -6.71 11.49
C HIS A 248 1.18 -5.39 12.16
N VAL A 249 0.18 -4.62 12.58
CA VAL A 249 0.35 -3.34 13.25
C VAL A 249 0.12 -3.51 14.74
N MET A 250 1.02 -2.92 15.53
CA MET A 250 0.92 -2.78 16.98
C MET A 250 1.00 -1.30 17.37
N ILE A 251 -0.10 -0.75 17.89
CA ILE A 251 -0.18 0.62 18.39
C ILE A 251 0.54 0.72 19.74
N HIS A 252 1.49 1.65 19.83
CA HIS A 252 2.13 2.00 21.08
C HIS A 252 1.15 2.76 21.96
N ARG A 253 0.56 2.06 22.92
CA ARG A 253 -0.21 2.72 23.96
C ARG A 253 0.77 3.47 24.86
N ILE A 254 0.73 4.79 24.81
CA ILE A 254 1.18 5.59 25.93
C ILE A 254 0.26 5.17 27.06
N SER A 255 0.75 4.36 28.01
CA SER A 255 -0.02 4.05 29.20
C SER A 255 -0.38 5.41 29.78
N THR A 256 -1.66 5.80 29.72
CA THR A 256 -2.10 7.03 30.35
C THR A 256 -1.86 6.81 31.84
N ILE A 257 -0.77 7.37 32.32
CA ILE A 257 -0.53 7.49 33.76
C ILE A 257 -1.80 8.18 34.27
N PRO A 258 -2.54 7.59 35.22
CA PRO A 258 -3.77 8.18 35.73
C PRO A 258 -3.48 9.65 36.03
N GLU A 259 -4.22 10.56 35.39
CA GLU A 259 -3.99 11.97 35.60
C GLU A 259 -3.97 12.24 37.10
N PRO A 260 -3.09 13.10 37.62
CA PRO A 260 -2.96 13.33 39.06
C PRO A 260 -4.31 13.60 39.75
N GLY A 261 -5.28 14.14 39.01
CA GLY A 261 -6.67 14.32 39.45
C GLY A 261 -7.40 13.02 39.83
N GLY A 262 -7.20 11.92 39.12
CA GLY A 262 -7.79 10.62 39.44
C GLY A 262 -7.22 10.00 40.71
N LEU A 263 -5.91 10.17 40.94
CA LEU A 263 -5.27 9.81 42.21
C LEU A 263 -5.73 10.71 43.36
N LEU A 264 -5.90 12.02 43.11
CA LEU A 264 -6.47 12.94 44.08
C LEU A 264 -7.90 12.57 44.47
N LEU A 265 -8.74 12.16 43.51
CA LEU A 265 -10.12 11.74 43.78
C LEU A 265 -10.18 10.41 44.56
N LEU A 266 -9.26 9.47 44.26
CA LEU A 266 -9.09 8.24 45.04
C LEU A 266 -8.63 8.54 46.48
N CYS A 267 -7.65 9.44 46.64
CA CYS A 267 -7.14 9.87 47.94
C CYS A 267 -8.19 10.62 48.75
N MET A 268 -8.99 11.51 48.14
CA MET A 268 -10.06 12.22 48.84
C MET A 268 -11.25 11.33 49.19
N GLY A 269 -11.53 10.29 48.39
CA GLY A 269 -12.56 9.30 48.69
C GLY A 269 -12.20 8.31 49.81
N GLY A 270 -10.90 8.01 49.99
CA GLY A 270 -10.42 7.07 51.02
C GLY A 270 -10.46 7.60 52.45
N ILE A 271 -10.22 8.90 52.64
CA ILE A 271 -10.18 9.56 53.96
C ILE A 271 -11.51 9.41 54.76
N PRO A 272 -12.71 9.64 54.19
CA PRO A 272 -13.96 9.47 54.92
C PRO A 272 -14.29 8.01 55.26
N VAL A 273 -13.85 7.04 54.44
CA VAL A 273 -14.09 5.61 54.69
C VAL A 273 -13.26 5.11 55.88
N ILE A 274 -12.00 5.53 55.96
CA ILE A 274 -11.13 5.23 57.12
C ILE A 274 -11.69 5.89 58.38
N GLY A 275 -12.15 7.14 58.29
CA GLY A 275 -12.80 7.85 59.40
C GLY A 275 -14.06 7.14 59.92
N ALA A 276 -14.89 6.59 59.04
CA ALA A 276 -16.10 5.85 59.41
C ALA A 276 -15.80 4.49 60.08
N LEU A 277 -14.69 3.83 59.70
CA LEU A 277 -14.25 2.56 60.29
C LEU A 277 -13.65 2.76 61.69
N ILE A 278 -12.90 3.83 61.93
CA ILE A 278 -12.32 4.14 63.25
C ILE A 278 -13.41 4.49 64.28
N ARG A 279 -14.50 5.13 63.85
CA ARG A 279 -15.59 5.57 64.75
C ARG A 279 -16.51 4.43 65.23
N ARG A 280 -16.34 3.20 64.73
CA ARG A 280 -17.15 2.02 65.09
C ARG A 280 -16.44 1.06 66.07
N ARG A 281 -15.23 1.38 66.54
CA ARG A 281 -14.58 0.73 67.69
C ARG A 281 -14.69 1.63 68.90
#